data_AF-A0A7S3RUE1-F1
#
_entry.id   AF-A0A7S3RUE1-F1
#
_cell.length_a   1.000
_cell.length_b   1.000
_cell.length_c   1.000
_cell.angle_alpha   90.00
_cell.angle_beta   90.00
_cell.angle_gamma   90.00
#
_symmetry.space_group_name_H-M   'P 1'
#
loop_
_entity.id
_entity.type
_entity.pdbx_description
1 polymer ?
#
loop_
_entity_poly.entity_id
_entity_poly.type
_entity_poly.pdbx_seq_one_letter_code
_entity_poly.pdbx_strand_id
1 'polypeptide(L)'
;MLRLVESVLSISRYTDAVDAPRLAGSAKRRQLQMREFDSVFTAIVLCCDYVKGQELAARQTSSRDYGVLLQTIFETARRYKIINPEKMGDTYAKLVYLLQDAAAPWAEEHLEFSPVAPVRTVHARLEELGAADMLSDPLIATATQTIAPEPGKARYTIEREIKAKERAIETLAARYRGAACEPDELRRCIYSIGDNHAYLYQARDPVDRVISLLLSHFGGEGGAGEGGAGEGGAGE
;
A
#
# COMPACT_ATOMS: atom_id res chain seq x y z
N MET A 1 2.99 -0.61 -16.65
CA MET A 1 4.01 -0.22 -15.65
C MET A 1 4.05 -1.15 -14.44
N LEU A 2 2.97 -1.33 -13.67
CA LEU A 2 3.00 -2.22 -12.49
C LEU A 2 3.30 -3.70 -12.83
N ARG A 3 2.62 -4.26 -13.85
CA ARG A 3 2.90 -5.62 -14.34
C ARG A 3 4.34 -5.81 -14.83
N LEU A 4 4.96 -4.75 -15.34
CA LEU A 4 6.35 -4.77 -15.80
C LEU A 4 7.28 -4.94 -14.60
N VAL A 5 7.12 -4.13 -13.55
CA VAL A 5 7.91 -4.24 -12.31
C VAL A 5 7.73 -5.62 -11.68
N GLU A 6 6.48 -6.09 -11.59
CA GLU A 6 6.18 -7.41 -11.05
C GLU A 6 6.85 -8.52 -11.88
N SER A 7 6.87 -8.40 -13.20
CA SER A 7 7.50 -9.37 -14.10
C SER A 7 9.03 -9.34 -14.02
N VAL A 8 9.65 -8.16 -13.88
CA VAL A 8 11.10 -8.03 -13.68
C VAL A 8 11.51 -8.63 -12.33
N LEU A 9 10.73 -8.40 -11.27
CA LEU A 9 11.00 -8.91 -9.93
C LEU A 9 10.71 -10.41 -9.80
N SER A 10 9.75 -10.95 -10.55
CA SER A 10 9.44 -12.39 -10.50
C SER A 10 10.59 -13.23 -11.06
N ILE A 11 11.26 -12.75 -12.11
CA ILE A 11 12.45 -13.41 -12.69
C ILE A 11 13.75 -13.11 -11.92
N SER A 12 13.74 -12.08 -11.07
CA SER A 12 14.89 -11.74 -10.23
C SER A 12 15.13 -12.82 -9.19
N ARG A 13 16.40 -13.23 -9.06
CA ARG A 13 16.89 -14.14 -8.03
C ARG A 13 17.51 -13.39 -6.86
N TYR A 14 17.18 -12.10 -6.67
CA TYR A 14 17.82 -11.23 -5.68
C TYR A 14 17.91 -11.88 -4.30
N THR A 15 16.76 -12.24 -3.72
CA THR A 15 16.68 -12.84 -2.38
C THR A 15 17.39 -14.19 -2.32
N ASP A 16 17.24 -15.02 -3.35
CA ASP A 16 17.87 -16.36 -3.38
C ASP A 16 19.40 -16.29 -3.50
N ALA A 17 19.91 -15.28 -4.21
CA ALA A 17 21.32 -15.12 -4.50
C ALA A 17 22.06 -14.36 -3.40
N VAL A 18 21.47 -13.28 -2.89
CA VAL A 18 22.10 -12.33 -1.95
C VAL A 18 21.99 -12.81 -0.50
N ASP A 19 20.91 -13.49 -0.12
CA ASP A 19 20.65 -13.89 1.28
C ASP A 19 21.25 -15.27 1.64
N ALA A 20 22.13 -15.82 0.80
CA ALA A 20 22.81 -17.07 1.09
C ALA A 20 23.68 -16.93 2.37
N PRO A 21 23.53 -17.80 3.40
CA PRO A 21 24.23 -17.66 4.68
C PRO A 21 25.75 -17.55 4.56
N ARG A 22 26.33 -18.25 3.58
CA ARG A 22 27.77 -18.22 3.25
C ARG A 22 28.32 -16.87 2.77
N LEU A 23 27.44 -15.93 2.40
CA LEU A 23 27.80 -14.61 1.87
C LEU A 23 27.65 -13.51 2.94
N ALA A 24 27.11 -13.79 4.12
CA ALA A 24 26.87 -12.80 5.16
C ALA A 24 28.14 -11.99 5.49
N GLY A 25 28.01 -10.66 5.50
CA GLY A 25 29.11 -9.73 5.83
C GLY A 25 30.28 -9.67 4.83
N SER A 26 30.23 -10.41 3.71
CA SER A 26 31.34 -10.50 2.78
C SER A 26 31.35 -9.38 1.72
N ALA A 27 32.54 -8.97 1.26
CA ALA A 27 32.67 -8.10 0.08
C ALA A 27 32.05 -8.74 -1.18
N LYS A 28 32.05 -10.07 -1.25
CA LYS A 28 31.42 -10.85 -2.32
C LYS A 28 29.89 -10.66 -2.36
N ARG A 29 29.24 -10.50 -1.21
CA ARG A 29 27.80 -10.14 -1.14
C ARG A 29 27.57 -8.76 -1.76
N ARG A 30 28.37 -7.75 -1.41
CA ARG A 30 28.23 -6.39 -1.97
C ARG A 30 28.39 -6.38 -3.49
N GLN A 31 29.39 -7.10 -4.03
CA GLN A 31 29.55 -7.21 -5.48
C GLN A 31 28.33 -7.87 -6.15
N LEU A 32 27.76 -8.91 -5.53
CA LEU A 32 26.57 -9.57 -6.04
C LEU A 32 25.35 -8.64 -6.00
N GLN A 33 25.14 -7.92 -4.90
CA GLN A 33 24.09 -6.91 -4.76
C GLN A 33 24.16 -5.88 -5.90
N MET A 34 25.36 -5.37 -6.20
CA MET A 34 25.55 -4.40 -7.28
C MET A 34 25.16 -4.96 -8.64
N ARG A 35 25.59 -6.19 -8.94
CA ARG A 35 25.22 -6.86 -10.19
C ARG A 35 23.70 -7.03 -10.30
N GLU A 36 23.03 -7.37 -9.21
CA GLU A 36 21.58 -7.56 -9.23
C GLU A 36 20.82 -6.22 -9.30
N PHE A 37 21.32 -5.15 -8.68
CA PHE A 37 20.75 -3.80 -8.85
C PHE A 37 20.84 -3.37 -10.32
N ASP A 38 22.03 -3.46 -10.92
CA ASP A 38 22.24 -3.12 -12.33
C ASP A 38 21.33 -3.94 -13.25
N SER A 39 21.20 -5.24 -12.97
CA SER A 39 20.34 -6.13 -13.76
C SER A 39 18.87 -5.70 -13.68
N VAL A 40 18.36 -5.39 -12.48
CA VAL A 40 16.97 -4.98 -12.28
C VAL A 40 16.72 -3.59 -12.88
N PHE A 41 17.61 -2.63 -12.66
CA PHE A 41 17.49 -1.28 -13.19
C PHE A 41 17.53 -1.29 -14.73
N THR A 42 18.48 -2.02 -15.31
CA THR A 42 18.58 -2.19 -16.77
C THR A 42 17.33 -2.84 -17.34
N ALA A 43 16.82 -3.91 -16.72
CA ALA A 43 15.61 -4.58 -17.17
C ALA A 43 14.39 -3.64 -17.15
N ILE A 44 14.24 -2.84 -16.10
CA ILE A 44 13.16 -1.86 -15.99
C ILE A 44 13.27 -0.80 -17.10
N VAL A 45 14.46 -0.20 -17.28
CA VAL A 45 14.69 0.83 -18.31
C VAL A 45 14.42 0.25 -19.69
N LEU A 46 14.89 -0.97 -19.97
CA LEU A 46 14.69 -1.66 -21.25
C LEU A 46 13.23 -1.96 -21.54
N CYS A 47 12.43 -2.31 -20.55
CA CYS A 47 10.99 -2.48 -20.73
C CYS A 47 10.22 -1.15 -20.91
N CYS A 48 10.78 -0.03 -20.48
CA CYS A 48 10.20 1.31 -20.66
C CYS A 48 10.62 1.96 -21.99
N ASP A 49 11.89 1.85 -22.35
CA ASP A 49 12.51 2.41 -23.54
C ASP A 49 13.62 1.46 -24.00
N TYR A 50 13.37 0.73 -25.08
CA TYR A 50 14.26 -0.31 -25.57
C TYR A 50 15.66 0.23 -25.94
N VAL A 51 15.73 1.40 -26.58
CA VAL A 51 17.00 1.97 -27.04
C VAL A 51 17.86 2.36 -25.85
N LYS A 52 17.28 3.12 -24.91
CA LYS A 52 17.98 3.55 -23.69
C LYS A 52 18.37 2.37 -22.80
N GLY A 53 17.52 1.33 -22.74
CA GLY A 53 17.84 0.10 -22.02
C GLY A 53 19.00 -0.67 -22.63
N GLN A 54 19.13 -0.68 -23.96
CA GLN A 54 20.28 -1.29 -24.65
C GLN A 54 21.57 -0.50 -24.40
N GLU A 55 21.51 0.83 -24.41
CA GLU A 55 22.65 1.70 -24.06
C GLU A 55 23.13 1.43 -22.63
N LEU A 56 22.19 1.33 -21.68
CA LEU A 56 22.49 1.00 -20.29
C LEU A 56 23.06 -0.43 -20.15
N ALA A 57 22.46 -1.41 -20.84
CA ALA A 57 22.96 -2.79 -20.85
C ALA A 57 24.39 -2.90 -21.44
N ALA A 58 24.70 -2.08 -22.44
CA ALA A 58 26.02 -1.97 -23.04
C ALA A 58 26.99 -1.11 -22.22
N ARG A 59 26.57 -0.59 -21.05
CA ARG A 59 27.35 0.31 -20.18
C ARG A 59 27.81 1.60 -20.87
N GLN A 60 27.02 2.09 -21.82
CA GLN A 60 27.24 3.39 -22.46
C GLN A 60 26.69 4.54 -21.61
N THR A 61 25.65 4.27 -20.82
CA THR A 61 25.04 5.18 -19.84
C THR A 61 25.06 4.56 -18.45
N SER A 62 24.75 5.36 -17.42
CA SER A 62 24.67 4.90 -16.03
C SER A 62 23.21 4.79 -15.57
N SER A 63 22.95 3.95 -14.59
CA SER A 63 21.62 3.83 -13.96
C SER A 63 21.16 5.16 -13.33
N ARG A 64 22.11 6.00 -12.91
CA ARG A 64 21.91 7.38 -12.45
C ARG A 64 21.11 8.23 -13.43
N ASP A 65 21.37 8.10 -14.73
CA ASP A 65 20.72 8.90 -15.78
C ASP A 65 19.20 8.65 -15.83
N TYR A 66 18.76 7.52 -15.26
CA TYR A 66 17.37 7.11 -15.16
C TYR A 66 16.82 7.17 -13.73
N GLY A 67 17.51 7.83 -12.80
CA GLY A 67 17.16 7.85 -11.38
C GLY A 67 15.72 8.31 -11.12
N VAL A 68 15.27 9.38 -11.77
CA VAL A 68 13.88 9.90 -11.63
C VAL A 68 12.85 8.88 -12.12
N LEU A 69 13.12 8.20 -13.24
CA LEU A 69 12.24 7.15 -13.76
C LEU A 69 12.17 6.00 -12.74
N LEU A 70 13.32 5.46 -12.33
CA LEU A 70 13.42 4.35 -11.40
C LEU A 70 12.74 4.65 -10.06
N GLN A 71 12.99 5.82 -9.48
CA GLN A 71 12.31 6.30 -8.27
C GLN A 71 10.79 6.33 -8.44
N THR A 72 10.30 6.89 -9.57
CA THR A 72 8.87 6.95 -9.87
C THR A 72 8.27 5.56 -9.97
N ILE A 73 8.98 4.62 -10.61
CA ILE A 73 8.56 3.23 -10.76
C ILE A 73 8.46 2.54 -9.39
N PHE A 74 9.51 2.64 -8.57
CA PHE A 74 9.58 2.00 -7.26
C PHE A 74 8.63 2.61 -6.23
N GLU A 75 8.44 3.92 -6.23
CA GLU A 75 7.42 4.59 -5.45
C GLU A 75 6.03 4.12 -5.86
N THR A 76 5.72 4.10 -7.16
CA THR A 76 4.41 3.68 -7.67
C THR A 76 4.12 2.22 -7.31
N ALA A 77 5.10 1.33 -7.40
CA ALA A 77 4.96 -0.06 -6.99
C ALA A 77 4.68 -0.21 -5.49
N ARG A 78 5.40 0.53 -4.63
CA ARG A 78 5.15 0.54 -3.18
C ARG A 78 3.77 1.10 -2.83
N ARG A 79 3.38 2.22 -3.43
CA ARG A 79 2.05 2.81 -3.23
C ARG A 79 0.93 1.89 -3.70
N TYR A 80 1.12 1.19 -4.82
CA TYR A 80 0.17 0.20 -5.30
C TYR A 80 -0.02 -0.95 -4.31
N LYS A 81 1.08 -1.51 -3.77
CA LYS A 81 1.00 -2.55 -2.74
C LYS A 81 0.30 -2.06 -1.47
N ILE A 82 0.55 -0.84 -1.02
CA ILE A 82 -0.10 -0.25 0.17
C ILE A 82 -1.62 -0.21 -0.01
N ILE A 83 -2.09 0.18 -1.20
CA ILE A 83 -3.52 0.26 -1.51
C ILE A 83 -4.14 -1.12 -1.78
N ASN A 84 -3.34 -2.11 -2.18
CA ASN A 84 -3.80 -3.45 -2.56
C ASN A 84 -2.97 -4.53 -1.85
N PRO A 85 -3.15 -4.75 -0.53
CA PRO A 85 -2.31 -5.64 0.26
C PRO A 85 -2.27 -7.09 -0.25
N GLU A 86 -3.28 -7.53 -0.98
CA GLU A 86 -3.39 -8.87 -1.58
C GLU A 86 -2.59 -9.04 -2.88
N LYS A 87 -2.10 -7.95 -3.48
CA LYS A 87 -1.31 -7.97 -4.73
C LYS A 87 0.18 -7.99 -4.44
N MET A 88 1.01 -8.33 -5.43
CA MET A 88 2.48 -8.37 -5.32
C MET A 88 2.94 -9.11 -4.06
N GLY A 89 2.73 -10.43 -4.02
CA GLY A 89 3.06 -11.26 -2.85
C GLY A 89 4.58 -11.30 -2.59
N ASP A 90 5.24 -12.30 -3.16
CA ASP A 90 6.69 -12.51 -3.06
C ASP A 90 7.50 -11.42 -3.78
N THR A 91 7.00 -10.93 -4.92
CA THR A 91 7.65 -9.89 -5.72
C THR A 91 7.83 -8.58 -4.95
N TYR A 92 6.88 -8.22 -4.08
CA TYR A 92 7.03 -7.04 -3.23
C TYR A 92 8.10 -7.21 -2.16
N ALA A 93 8.20 -8.40 -1.56
CA ALA A 93 9.27 -8.67 -0.59
C ALA A 93 10.64 -8.52 -1.26
N LYS A 94 10.83 -9.07 -2.45
CA LYS A 94 12.06 -8.89 -3.26
C LYS A 94 12.35 -7.42 -3.52
N LEU A 95 11.34 -6.63 -3.88
CA LEU A 95 11.48 -5.19 -4.08
C LEU A 95 11.97 -4.49 -2.81
N VAL A 96 11.36 -4.78 -1.66
CA VAL A 96 11.74 -4.16 -0.38
C VAL A 96 13.18 -4.49 -0.01
N TYR A 97 13.59 -5.76 -0.11
CA TYR A 97 14.98 -6.16 0.18
C TYR A 97 15.97 -5.49 -0.77
N LEU A 98 15.66 -5.46 -2.07
CA LEU A 98 16.50 -4.79 -3.06
C LEU A 98 16.65 -3.29 -2.75
N LEU A 99 15.55 -2.59 -2.48
CA LEU A 99 15.57 -1.16 -2.18
C LEU A 99 16.24 -0.84 -0.85
N GLN A 100 16.07 -1.69 0.17
CA GLN A 100 16.72 -1.53 1.47
C GLN A 100 18.25 -1.60 1.33
N ASP A 101 18.75 -2.57 0.59
CA ASP A 101 20.19 -2.68 0.35
C ASP A 101 20.71 -1.59 -0.60
N ALA A 102 19.92 -1.18 -1.59
CA ALA A 102 20.30 -0.12 -2.53
C ALA A 102 20.29 1.28 -1.90
N ALA A 103 19.57 1.48 -0.79
CA ALA A 103 19.59 2.70 0.02
C ALA A 103 20.71 2.70 1.08
N ALA A 104 21.56 1.68 1.13
CA ALA A 104 22.71 1.68 2.03
C ALA A 104 23.73 2.74 1.57
N PRO A 105 24.45 3.44 2.48
CA PRO A 105 25.35 4.55 2.09
C PRO A 105 26.41 4.15 1.05
N TRP A 106 26.97 2.94 1.17
CA TRP A 106 27.96 2.42 0.23
C TRP A 106 27.37 2.12 -1.16
N ALA A 107 26.08 1.77 -1.24
CA ALA A 107 25.40 1.48 -2.48
C ALA A 107 25.00 2.78 -3.17
N GLU A 108 24.47 3.75 -2.42
CA GLU A 108 24.14 5.08 -2.97
C GLU A 108 25.39 5.81 -3.48
N GLU A 109 26.53 5.69 -2.80
CA GLU A 109 27.82 6.22 -3.27
C GLU A 109 28.20 5.63 -4.64
N HIS A 110 27.97 4.32 -4.85
CA HIS A 110 28.30 3.65 -6.10
C HIS A 110 27.27 3.91 -7.21
N LEU A 111 25.99 3.95 -6.85
CA LEU A 111 24.88 4.19 -7.79
C LEU A 111 24.81 5.66 -8.22
N GLU A 112 25.32 6.59 -7.40
CA GLU A 112 25.25 8.04 -7.60
C GLU A 112 23.82 8.60 -7.62
N PHE A 113 22.84 7.82 -7.15
CA PHE A 113 21.46 8.22 -6.88
C PHE A 113 20.82 7.29 -5.83
N SER A 114 19.75 7.75 -5.19
CA SER A 114 18.91 6.91 -4.33
C SER A 114 17.72 6.36 -5.12
N PRO A 115 17.47 5.05 -5.17
CA PRO A 115 16.28 4.50 -5.83
C PRO A 115 15.00 4.67 -4.99
N VAL A 116 15.11 5.16 -3.75
CA VAL A 116 14.00 5.28 -2.81
C VAL A 116 13.53 6.73 -2.68
N ALA A 117 12.36 7.03 -3.23
CA ALA A 117 11.65 8.29 -2.96
C ALA A 117 10.61 8.13 -1.84
N PRO A 118 10.18 9.19 -1.13
CA PRO A 118 9.02 9.11 -0.25
C PRO A 118 7.74 8.70 -1.00
N VAL A 119 6.86 7.92 -0.37
CA VAL A 119 5.55 7.56 -0.94
C VAL A 119 4.66 8.81 -0.97
N ARG A 120 4.01 9.04 -2.11
CA ARG A 120 3.09 10.17 -2.25
C ARG A 120 1.81 9.91 -1.44
N THR A 121 1.47 10.85 -0.56
CA THR A 121 0.27 10.81 0.27
C THR A 121 -0.72 11.89 -0.15
N VAL A 122 -2.00 11.70 0.18
CA VAL A 122 -3.03 12.73 -0.06
C VAL A 122 -2.70 14.00 0.72
N HIS A 123 -2.21 13.89 1.95
CA HIS A 123 -1.79 15.04 2.76
C HIS A 123 -0.71 15.87 2.08
N ALA A 124 0.41 15.24 1.70
CA ALA A 124 1.52 15.93 1.04
C ALA A 124 1.05 16.60 -0.26
N ARG A 125 0.17 15.93 -1.03
CA ARG A 125 -0.38 16.52 -2.25
C ARG A 125 -1.28 17.72 -1.96
N LEU A 126 -2.10 17.69 -0.91
CA LEU A 126 -2.94 18.83 -0.55
C LEU A 126 -2.12 20.01 0.00
N GLU A 127 -1.01 19.74 0.71
CA GLU A 127 -0.07 20.79 1.13
C GLU A 127 0.58 21.48 -0.07
N GLU A 128 1.05 20.72 -1.06
CA GLU A 128 1.61 21.26 -2.32
C GLU A 128 0.61 22.17 -3.05
N LEU A 129 -0.69 21.86 -2.94
CA LEU A 129 -1.77 22.60 -3.58
C LEU A 129 -2.32 23.76 -2.72
N GLY A 130 -1.85 23.91 -1.48
CA GLY A 130 -2.36 24.90 -0.53
C GLY A 130 -3.78 24.63 -0.04
N ALA A 131 -4.22 23.36 -0.04
CA ALA A 131 -5.58 22.92 0.27
C ALA A 131 -5.65 21.94 1.45
N ALA A 132 -4.61 21.87 2.30
CA ALA A 132 -4.54 20.95 3.44
C ALA A 132 -5.69 21.14 4.45
N ASP A 133 -6.18 22.38 4.61
CA ASP A 133 -7.31 22.71 5.49
C ASP A 133 -8.60 21.97 5.13
N MET A 134 -8.74 21.50 3.88
CA MET A 134 -9.86 20.65 3.44
C MET A 134 -10.03 19.41 4.32
N LEU A 135 -8.94 18.86 4.86
CA LEU A 135 -8.96 17.68 5.72
C LEU A 135 -9.60 17.94 7.08
N SER A 136 -9.72 19.20 7.49
CA SER A 136 -10.40 19.62 8.72
C SER A 136 -11.84 20.09 8.49
N ASP A 137 -12.29 20.17 7.23
CA ASP A 137 -13.65 20.59 6.91
C ASP A 137 -14.67 19.53 7.38
N PRO A 138 -15.75 19.90 8.09
CA PRO A 138 -16.76 18.95 8.55
C PRO A 138 -17.37 18.08 7.43
N LEU A 139 -17.40 18.58 6.18
CA LEU A 139 -17.92 17.82 5.03
C LEU A 139 -16.99 16.68 4.61
N ILE A 140 -15.73 16.64 5.04
CA ILE A 140 -14.78 15.59 4.64
C ILE A 140 -15.24 14.20 5.10
N ALA A 141 -15.87 14.11 6.27
CA ALA A 141 -16.42 12.86 6.79
C ALA A 141 -17.53 12.33 5.86
N THR A 142 -18.46 13.20 5.45
CA THR A 142 -19.53 12.85 4.51
C THR A 142 -18.98 12.54 3.11
N ALA A 143 -17.97 13.28 2.65
CA ALA A 143 -17.39 13.10 1.33
C ALA A 143 -16.59 11.80 1.19
N THR A 144 -16.03 11.30 2.30
CA THR A 144 -15.15 10.11 2.31
C THR A 144 -15.81 8.86 2.90
N GLN A 145 -17.03 8.95 3.47
CA GLN A 145 -17.70 7.80 4.05
C GLN A 145 -17.98 6.67 3.05
N THR A 146 -17.93 5.43 3.52
CA THR A 146 -18.36 4.25 2.76
C THR A 146 -19.88 4.12 2.83
N ILE A 147 -20.54 4.02 1.68
CA ILE A 147 -21.98 3.78 1.60
C ILE A 147 -22.19 2.30 1.33
N ALA A 148 -22.59 1.56 2.36
CA ALA A 148 -22.81 0.13 2.29
C ALA A 148 -24.31 -0.24 2.29
N PRO A 149 -24.70 -1.31 1.56
CA PRO A 149 -26.05 -1.86 1.59
C PRO A 149 -26.21 -2.79 2.80
N GLU A 150 -26.40 -2.21 3.98
CA GLU A 150 -26.66 -2.97 5.20
C GLU A 150 -28.03 -3.67 5.17
N PRO A 151 -28.18 -4.83 5.84
CA PRO A 151 -29.48 -5.51 5.94
C PRO A 151 -30.55 -4.57 6.53
N GLY A 152 -31.69 -4.45 5.83
CA GLY A 152 -32.80 -3.59 6.25
C GLY A 152 -32.67 -2.11 5.85
N LYS A 153 -31.56 -1.69 5.23
CA LYS A 153 -31.40 -0.32 4.73
C LYS A 153 -32.22 -0.11 3.45
N ALA A 154 -33.20 0.79 3.51
CA ALA A 154 -34.04 1.09 2.37
C ALA A 154 -33.24 1.72 1.22
N ARG A 155 -33.58 1.35 -0.03
CA ARG A 155 -32.92 1.88 -1.25
C ARG A 155 -32.93 3.40 -1.31
N TYR A 156 -34.05 4.04 -0.94
CA TYR A 156 -34.16 5.50 -0.89
C TYR A 156 -33.14 6.14 0.07
N THR A 157 -32.85 5.51 1.20
CA THR A 157 -31.84 5.99 2.16
C THR A 157 -30.45 5.94 1.56
N ILE A 158 -30.12 4.85 0.86
CA ILE A 158 -28.84 4.69 0.14
C ILE A 158 -28.71 5.78 -0.92
N GLU A 159 -29.73 6.01 -1.74
CA GLU A 159 -29.73 7.06 -2.77
C GLU A 159 -29.57 8.46 -2.17
N ARG A 160 -30.17 8.73 -1.00
CA ARG A 160 -30.01 9.99 -0.28
C ARG A 160 -28.57 10.20 0.20
N GLU A 161 -27.94 9.15 0.73
CA GLU A 161 -26.54 9.19 1.17
C GLU A 161 -25.57 9.38 0.01
N ILE A 162 -25.81 8.72 -1.13
CA ILE A 162 -25.02 8.89 -2.36
C ILE A 162 -25.05 10.36 -2.79
N LYS A 163 -26.26 10.94 -2.89
CA LYS A 163 -26.44 12.35 -3.25
C LYS A 163 -25.77 13.29 -2.24
N ALA A 164 -25.83 12.97 -0.94
CA ALA A 164 -25.18 13.78 0.09
C ALA A 164 -23.65 13.73 -0.04
N LYS A 165 -23.07 12.55 -0.27
CA LYS A 165 -21.63 12.35 -0.51
C LYS A 165 -21.16 13.09 -1.76
N GLU A 166 -21.85 12.94 -2.89
CA GLU A 166 -21.53 13.65 -4.14
C GLU A 166 -21.58 15.17 -3.96
N ARG A 167 -22.62 15.70 -3.30
CA ARG A 167 -22.71 17.14 -2.98
C ARG A 167 -21.59 17.61 -2.08
N ALA A 168 -21.19 16.82 -1.08
CA ALA A 168 -20.09 17.14 -0.19
C ALA A 168 -18.76 17.22 -0.96
N ILE A 169 -18.49 16.25 -1.85
CA ILE A 169 -17.31 16.25 -2.73
C ILE A 169 -17.27 17.52 -3.58
N GLU A 170 -18.37 17.85 -4.26
CA GLU A 170 -18.45 19.05 -5.12
C GLU A 170 -18.29 20.35 -4.32
N THR A 171 -18.88 20.41 -3.13
CA THR A 171 -18.77 21.58 -2.24
C THR A 171 -17.31 21.80 -1.80
N LEU A 172 -16.63 20.72 -1.39
CA LEU A 172 -15.23 20.78 -1.01
C LEU A 172 -14.34 21.17 -2.19
N ALA A 173 -14.50 20.51 -3.34
CA ALA A 173 -13.72 20.82 -4.54
C ALA A 173 -13.91 22.26 -5.01
N ALA A 174 -15.12 22.82 -4.90
CA ALA A 174 -15.38 24.21 -5.25
C ALA A 174 -14.83 25.21 -4.21
N ARG A 175 -14.86 24.86 -2.93
CA ARG A 175 -14.41 25.72 -1.82
C ARG A 175 -12.90 25.84 -1.74
N TYR A 176 -12.17 24.73 -1.92
CA TYR A 176 -10.73 24.67 -1.71
C TYR A 176 -9.91 24.75 -3.01
N ARG A 177 -10.55 25.02 -4.15
CA ARG A 177 -9.83 25.28 -5.41
C ARG A 177 -8.96 26.53 -5.28
N GLY A 178 -7.88 26.57 -6.06
CA GLY A 178 -6.94 27.68 -6.08
C GLY A 178 -6.27 27.83 -7.44
N ALA A 179 -5.41 28.84 -7.59
CA ALA A 179 -4.74 29.11 -8.87
C ALA A 179 -3.88 27.93 -9.37
N ALA A 180 -3.33 27.14 -8.44
CA ALA A 180 -2.56 25.93 -8.74
C ALA A 180 -3.32 24.63 -8.42
N CYS A 181 -4.59 24.73 -8.01
CA CYS A 181 -5.37 23.61 -7.50
C CYS A 181 -6.68 23.45 -8.27
N GLU A 182 -6.64 22.56 -9.26
CA GLU A 182 -7.80 22.23 -10.08
C GLU A 182 -8.82 21.41 -9.27
N PRO A 183 -10.13 21.67 -9.42
CA PRO A 183 -11.18 20.95 -8.70
C PRO A 183 -11.11 19.42 -8.88
N ASP A 184 -10.73 18.94 -10.06
CA ASP A 184 -10.59 17.50 -10.33
C ASP A 184 -9.49 16.85 -9.50
N GLU A 185 -8.46 17.60 -9.15
CA GLU A 185 -7.38 17.09 -8.31
C GLU A 185 -7.83 16.92 -6.85
N LEU A 186 -8.62 17.87 -6.34
CA LEU A 186 -9.26 17.74 -5.03
C LEU A 186 -10.22 16.55 -5.00
N ARG A 187 -11.04 16.36 -6.05
CA ARG A 187 -11.91 15.19 -6.18
C ARG A 187 -11.10 13.89 -6.12
N ARG A 188 -9.99 13.78 -6.88
CA ARG A 188 -9.09 12.62 -6.85
C ARG A 188 -8.55 12.34 -5.43
N CYS A 189 -8.16 13.39 -4.71
CA CYS A 189 -7.70 13.26 -3.33
C CYS A 189 -8.80 12.71 -2.41
N ILE A 190 -10.02 13.25 -2.51
CA ILE A 190 -11.17 12.80 -1.72
C ILE A 190 -11.54 11.35 -2.05
N TYR A 191 -11.56 10.98 -3.34
CA TYR A 191 -11.80 9.60 -3.75
C TYR A 191 -10.73 8.66 -3.21
N SER A 192 -9.45 9.03 -3.24
CA SER A 192 -8.39 8.20 -2.68
C SER A 192 -8.54 7.94 -1.17
N ILE A 193 -9.05 8.91 -0.40
CA ILE A 193 -9.38 8.70 1.02
C ILE A 193 -10.60 7.77 1.14
N GLY A 194 -11.63 8.00 0.33
CA GLY A 194 -12.84 7.19 0.30
C GLY A 194 -12.58 5.72 -0.08
N ASP A 195 -11.66 5.47 -1.00
CA ASP A 195 -11.24 4.12 -1.40
C ASP A 195 -10.60 3.37 -0.23
N ASN A 196 -9.80 4.06 0.59
CA ASN A 196 -9.25 3.47 1.81
C ASN A 196 -10.35 3.12 2.83
N HIS A 197 -11.35 3.99 3.04
CA HIS A 197 -12.51 3.65 3.89
C HIS A 197 -13.31 2.48 3.33
N ALA A 198 -13.47 2.37 2.02
CA ALA A 198 -14.16 1.26 1.38
C ALA A 198 -13.39 -0.05 1.55
N TYR A 199 -12.05 -0.01 1.43
CA TYR A 199 -11.19 -1.15 1.71
C TYR A 199 -11.32 -1.61 3.17
N LEU A 200 -11.23 -0.69 4.13
CA LEU A 200 -11.37 -1.01 5.55
C LEU A 200 -12.74 -1.61 5.85
N TYR A 201 -13.82 -1.07 5.29
CA TYR A 201 -15.15 -1.65 5.41
C TYR A 201 -15.19 -3.12 4.94
N GLN A 202 -14.57 -3.44 3.79
CA GLN A 202 -14.57 -4.79 3.24
C GLN A 202 -13.65 -5.76 4.01
N ALA A 203 -12.54 -5.27 4.55
CA ALA A 203 -11.53 -6.10 5.21
C ALA A 203 -11.78 -6.29 6.72
N ARG A 204 -12.34 -5.27 7.40
CA ARG A 204 -12.55 -5.25 8.85
C ARG A 204 -13.94 -5.73 9.24
N ASP A 205 -15.00 -5.15 8.66
CA ASP A 205 -16.36 -5.34 9.16
C ASP A 205 -16.85 -6.80 9.09
N PRO A 206 -16.46 -7.62 8.08
CA PRO A 206 -16.75 -9.06 8.11
C PRO A 206 -16.09 -9.78 9.30
N VAL A 207 -14.87 -9.39 9.68
CA VAL A 207 -14.15 -9.96 10.83
C VAL A 207 -14.87 -9.58 12.12
N ASP A 208 -15.25 -8.31 12.28
CA ASP A 208 -16.01 -7.85 13.45
C ASP A 208 -17.35 -8.59 13.59
N ARG A 209 -18.04 -8.85 12.46
CA ARG A 209 -19.27 -9.63 12.45
C ARG A 209 -19.04 -11.09 12.87
N VAL A 210 -17.95 -11.71 12.43
CA VAL A 210 -17.58 -13.07 12.86
C VAL A 210 -17.27 -13.08 14.35
N ILE A 211 -16.52 -12.11 14.87
CA ILE A 211 -16.23 -11.98 16.30
C ILE A 211 -17.53 -11.85 17.10
N SER A 212 -18.45 -10.99 16.67
CA SER A 212 -19.76 -10.82 17.32
C SER A 212 -20.58 -12.11 17.35
N LEU A 213 -20.59 -12.87 16.26
CA LEU A 213 -21.28 -14.16 16.19
C LEU A 213 -20.63 -15.19 17.14
N LEU A 214 -19.30 -15.25 17.17
CA LEU A 214 -18.58 -16.15 18.05
C LEU A 214 -18.86 -15.84 19.52
N LEU A 215 -18.81 -14.57 19.92
CA LEU A 215 -19.11 -14.17 21.29
C LEU A 215 -20.57 -14.45 21.68
N SER A 216 -21.51 -14.21 20.77
CA SER A 216 -22.95 -14.39 21.06
C SER A 216 -23.36 -15.86 21.17
N HIS A 217 -22.70 -16.75 20.42
CA HIS A 217 -23.07 -18.16 20.36
C HIS A 217 -22.14 -19.09 21.15
N PHE A 218 -20.90 -18.67 21.42
CA PHE A 218 -19.88 -19.49 22.08
C PHE A 218 -19.18 -18.79 23.26
N GLY A 219 -19.52 -17.53 23.58
CA GLY A 219 -18.90 -16.77 24.68
C GLY A 219 -19.45 -17.09 26.09
N GLY A 220 -20.08 -18.23 26.29
CA GLY A 220 -20.70 -18.60 27.56
C GLY A 220 -19.68 -18.77 28.68
N GLU A 221 -19.85 -17.98 29.75
CA GLU A 221 -19.41 -18.33 31.09
C GLU A 221 -19.93 -19.73 31.45
N GLY A 222 -19.03 -20.70 31.55
CA GLY A 222 -19.37 -22.10 31.76
C GLY A 222 -18.17 -22.89 32.28
N GLY A 223 -17.59 -22.40 33.39
CA GLY A 223 -16.49 -23.07 34.09
C GLY A 223 -16.34 -22.63 35.55
N ALA A 224 -17.40 -22.14 36.18
CA ALA A 224 -17.47 -22.03 37.64
C ALA A 224 -18.14 -23.32 38.15
N GLY A 225 -17.36 -24.14 38.84
CA GLY A 225 -17.76 -25.48 39.25
C GLY A 225 -18.94 -25.47 40.23
N GLU A 226 -20.00 -26.20 39.87
CA GLU A 226 -20.91 -26.78 40.85
C GLU A 226 -20.35 -28.15 41.26
N GLY A 227 -19.44 -28.12 42.23
CA GLY A 227 -19.17 -29.27 43.09
C GLY A 227 -20.33 -29.44 44.06
N GLY A 228 -21.40 -30.11 43.63
CA GLY A 228 -22.48 -30.56 44.50
C GLY A 228 -22.01 -31.75 45.35
N ALA A 229 -21.71 -31.47 46.62
CA ALA A 229 -21.39 -32.44 47.65
C ALA A 229 -22.67 -32.99 48.31
N GLY A 230 -22.67 -34.30 48.63
CA GLY A 230 -23.63 -34.99 49.53
C GLY A 230 -24.99 -35.28 48.89
N GLU A 231 -25.62 -36.44 49.05
CA GLU A 231 -25.71 -37.28 50.24
C GLU A 231 -25.81 -38.77 49.86
N GLY A 232 -25.05 -39.59 50.59
CA GLY A 232 -25.30 -41.02 50.67
C GLY A 232 -26.39 -41.28 51.72
N GLY A 233 -27.48 -41.93 51.31
CA GLY A 233 -28.51 -42.46 52.17
C GLY A 233 -28.91 -43.85 51.69
N ALA A 234 -28.20 -44.87 52.17
CA ALA A 234 -28.63 -46.27 52.03
C ALA A 234 -29.67 -46.55 53.14
N GLY A 235 -30.92 -46.71 52.73
CA GLY A 235 -32.00 -47.24 53.56
C GLY A 235 -32.24 -48.71 53.22
N GLU A 236 -32.37 -49.50 54.30
CA GLU A 236 -32.76 -50.91 54.50
C GLU A 236 -33.39 -51.70 53.34
#